data_AF-A0A2N2SKN1-F1
#
_entry.id   AF-A0A2N2SKN1-F1
#
_cell.length_a   1.000
_cell.length_b   1.000
_cell.length_c   1.000
_cell.angle_alpha   90.00
_cell.angle_beta   90.00
_cell.angle_gamma   90.00
#
_symmetry.space_group_name_H-M   'P 1'
#
loop_
_entity.id
_entity.type
_entity.pdbx_description
1 polymer ?
#
loop_
_entity_poly.entity_id
_entity_poly.type
_entity_poly.pdbx_seq_one_letter_code
_entity_poly.pdbx_strand_id
1 'polypeptide(L)'
;MNYLRSAAIAICAPVLGCTQIPLHAPAPTHVQAPAGFAPARPPISQPAEPDLQPTLQPQVTTYSVSVHQVPVEQLLNAIARDARLDIDIHPGISGVVTLNAFDQPLPQLLTRIARQTDLRFELDGKHLAVMPDTPFLRSYRVDYVNLSRNMSGAVATSTQIATSSSGIDGRPSAGGNTSVTQIETQSANRFWESLEANIRAMLKEHERFISRRRC
;
A
#
# COMPACT_ATOMS: atom_id res chain seq x y z
N MET A 1 28.74 86.69 9.59
CA MET A 1 27.47 86.78 8.85
C MET A 1 27.36 85.53 7.98
N ASN A 2 26.30 84.77 8.18
CA ASN A 2 25.79 83.66 7.35
C ASN A 2 26.55 82.33 7.27
N TYR A 3 26.02 81.41 8.07
CA TYR A 3 26.05 79.96 7.99
C TYR A 3 25.44 79.46 6.68
N LEU A 4 26.06 78.46 6.04
CA LEU A 4 25.34 77.49 5.22
C LEU A 4 25.87 76.09 5.56
N ARG A 5 25.05 75.35 6.31
CA ARG A 5 25.30 73.98 6.76
C ARG A 5 25.16 73.03 5.58
N SER A 6 26.24 72.35 5.21
CA SER A 6 26.19 71.19 4.31
C SER A 6 25.72 69.97 5.10
N ALA A 7 24.47 69.55 4.91
CA ALA A 7 23.94 68.32 5.45
C ALA A 7 24.34 67.15 4.53
N ALA A 8 25.43 66.47 4.88
CA ALA A 8 25.76 65.17 4.27
C ALA A 8 24.84 64.11 4.87
N ILE A 9 23.84 63.69 4.09
CA ILE A 9 22.92 62.61 4.44
C ILE A 9 23.69 61.29 4.27
N ALA A 10 24.17 60.75 5.38
CA ALA A 10 24.75 59.41 5.46
C ALA A 10 23.59 58.39 5.48
N ILE A 11 23.33 57.76 4.34
CA ILE A 11 22.38 56.64 4.22
C ILE A 11 23.12 55.37 4.68
N CYS A 12 22.88 55.01 5.95
CA CYS A 12 23.32 53.75 6.54
C CYS A 12 22.29 52.67 6.15
N ALA A 13 22.66 51.78 5.24
CA ALA A 13 21.82 50.65 4.83
C ALA A 13 22.02 49.47 5.81
N PRO A 14 21.00 49.05 6.58
CA PRO A 14 21.13 47.87 7.42
C PRO A 14 21.02 46.61 6.56
N VAL A 15 22.03 45.74 6.67
CA VAL A 15 22.02 44.38 6.12
C VAL A 15 20.99 43.57 6.90
N LEU A 16 19.89 43.18 6.24
CA LEU A 16 18.91 42.25 6.79
C LEU A 16 19.54 40.85 6.89
N GLY A 17 19.91 40.45 8.10
CA GLY A 17 20.20 39.06 8.44
C GLY A 17 18.92 38.22 8.38
N CYS A 18 19.00 37.05 7.75
CA CYS A 18 17.95 36.04 7.83
C CYS A 18 17.98 35.40 9.22
N THR A 19 17.10 35.85 10.11
CA THR A 19 16.82 35.15 11.37
C THR A 19 15.79 34.05 11.13
N GLN A 20 16.21 32.82 11.35
CA GLN A 20 15.37 31.62 11.45
C GLN A 20 14.17 31.84 12.39
N ILE A 21 12.97 31.57 11.87
CA ILE A 21 11.72 31.60 12.64
C ILE A 21 11.66 30.31 13.48
N PRO A 22 11.61 30.37 14.82
CA PRO A 22 11.37 29.18 15.61
C PRO A 22 9.94 28.68 15.36
N LEU A 23 9.82 27.38 15.07
CA LEU A 23 8.53 26.68 15.06
C LEU A 23 7.91 26.80 16.45
N HIS A 24 6.90 27.66 16.57
CA HIS A 24 6.10 27.79 17.79
C HIS A 24 5.29 26.50 17.97
N ALA A 25 5.57 25.78 19.06
CA ALA A 25 4.71 24.69 19.50
C ALA A 25 3.29 25.22 19.76
N PRO A 26 2.22 24.49 19.40
CA PRO A 26 0.87 24.96 19.66
C PRO A 26 0.67 25.11 21.18
N ALA A 27 0.24 26.31 21.59
CA ALA A 27 -0.17 26.57 22.96
C ALA A 27 -1.35 25.66 23.33
N PRO A 28 -1.45 25.20 24.61
CA PRO A 28 -2.61 24.46 25.09
C PRO A 28 -3.75 25.44 25.35
N THR A 29 -4.33 26.00 24.30
CA THR A 29 -5.63 26.68 24.38
C THR A 29 -6.72 25.62 24.40
N HIS A 30 -6.82 25.00 25.58
CA HIS A 30 -8.05 24.41 26.05
C HIS A 30 -9.13 25.50 25.94
N VAL A 31 -10.14 25.30 25.10
CA VAL A 31 -11.35 26.13 25.12
C VAL A 31 -12.06 25.79 26.44
N GLN A 32 -11.76 26.56 27.48
CA GLN A 32 -12.49 26.49 28.71
C GLN A 32 -13.82 27.22 28.48
N ALA A 33 -14.88 26.43 28.28
CA ALA A 33 -16.22 26.97 28.28
C ALA A 33 -16.48 27.65 29.64
N PRO A 34 -17.04 28.87 29.68
CA PRO A 34 -17.43 29.48 30.94
C PRO A 34 -18.53 28.63 31.57
N ALA A 35 -18.36 28.30 32.86
CA ALA A 35 -19.40 27.68 33.68
C ALA A 35 -20.54 28.67 33.88
N GLY A 36 -21.42 28.76 32.89
CA GLY A 36 -22.68 29.49 32.94
C GLY A 36 -23.82 28.53 33.28
N PHE A 37 -24.59 28.90 34.30
CA PHE A 37 -25.86 28.29 34.75
C PHE A 37 -26.61 27.54 33.64
N ALA A 38 -26.80 26.24 33.81
CA ALA A 38 -27.68 25.44 32.95
C ALA A 38 -29.15 25.66 33.37
N PRO A 39 -30.03 26.23 32.53
CA PRO A 39 -31.47 26.13 32.75
C PRO A 39 -31.89 24.66 32.53
N ALA A 40 -32.75 24.15 33.42
CA ALA A 40 -33.27 22.80 33.36
C ALA A 40 -33.95 22.57 31.99
N ARG A 41 -33.33 21.72 31.16
CA ARG A 41 -33.86 21.31 29.87
C ARG A 41 -35.09 20.43 30.10
N PRO A 42 -36.26 20.71 29.49
CA PRO A 42 -37.40 19.81 29.57
C PRO A 42 -37.04 18.47 28.92
N PRO A 43 -37.58 17.33 29.43
CA PRO A 43 -37.27 16.02 28.86
C PRO A 43 -37.73 16.00 27.41
N ILE A 44 -36.76 15.83 26.52
CA ILE A 44 -36.98 15.64 25.10
C ILE A 44 -37.56 14.23 24.96
N SER A 45 -38.85 14.12 24.68
CA SER A 45 -39.45 12.84 24.29
C SER A 45 -38.76 12.38 23.00
N GLN A 46 -37.95 11.34 23.09
CA GLN A 46 -37.38 10.71 21.90
C GLN A 46 -38.54 10.15 21.06
N PRO A 47 -38.65 10.48 19.76
CA PRO A 47 -39.57 9.78 18.87
C PRO A 47 -39.28 8.29 18.96
N ALA A 48 -40.31 7.48 19.20
CA ALA A 48 -40.19 6.03 19.20
C ALA A 48 -39.51 5.59 17.89
N GLU A 49 -38.41 4.86 18.01
CA GLU A 49 -37.72 4.26 16.87
C GLU A 49 -38.74 3.42 16.09
N PRO A 50 -38.86 3.59 14.76
CA PRO A 50 -39.75 2.76 13.98
C PRO A 50 -39.30 1.31 14.15
N ASP A 51 -40.21 0.48 14.66
CA ASP A 51 -40.06 -0.96 14.81
C ASP A 51 -39.55 -1.52 13.46
N LEU A 52 -38.27 -1.89 13.42
CA LEU A 52 -37.65 -2.52 12.28
C LEU A 52 -38.27 -3.91 12.17
N GLN A 53 -39.42 -3.99 11.49
CA GLN A 53 -40.08 -5.25 11.19
C GLN A 53 -39.03 -6.20 10.63
N PRO A 54 -38.84 -7.40 11.22
CA PRO A 54 -37.87 -8.36 10.75
C PRO A 54 -38.16 -8.66 9.27
N THR A 55 -37.31 -8.17 8.38
CA THR A 55 -37.41 -8.50 6.97
C THR A 55 -37.20 -10.01 6.89
N LEU A 56 -38.25 -10.74 6.53
CA LEU A 56 -38.21 -12.18 6.33
C LEU A 56 -37.10 -12.48 5.33
N GLN A 57 -35.96 -12.98 5.82
CA GLN A 57 -34.86 -13.37 4.95
C GLN A 57 -35.35 -14.51 4.06
N PRO A 58 -35.10 -14.44 2.74
CA PRO A 58 -35.42 -15.54 1.84
C PRO A 58 -34.81 -16.84 2.37
N GLN A 59 -35.64 -17.88 2.49
CA GLN A 59 -35.17 -19.22 2.86
C GLN A 59 -34.18 -19.68 1.78
N VAL A 60 -32.90 -19.76 2.13
CA VAL A 60 -31.86 -20.22 1.21
C VAL A 60 -32.03 -21.73 1.04
N THR A 61 -32.07 -22.21 -0.20
CA THR A 61 -32.15 -23.66 -0.46
C THR A 61 -30.89 -24.35 0.02
N THR A 62 -31.10 -25.43 0.76
CA THR A 62 -30.06 -26.09 1.53
C THR A 62 -29.88 -27.53 1.07
N TYR A 63 -28.64 -27.99 1.04
CA TYR A 63 -28.25 -29.29 0.51
C TYR A 63 -27.41 -30.06 1.54
N SER A 64 -27.61 -31.38 1.58
CA SER A 64 -26.91 -32.30 2.46
C SER A 64 -26.21 -33.36 1.64
N VAL A 65 -24.88 -33.44 1.75
CA VAL A 65 -24.02 -34.33 0.96
C VAL A 65 -22.97 -34.94 1.88
N SER A 66 -22.91 -36.27 1.90
CA SER A 66 -21.87 -37.04 2.59
C SER A 66 -21.21 -37.98 1.60
N VAL A 67 -19.95 -37.70 1.28
CA VAL A 67 -19.15 -38.47 0.32
C VAL A 67 -17.73 -38.68 0.84
N HIS A 68 -17.17 -39.83 0.54
CA HIS A 68 -15.81 -40.22 0.90
C HIS A 68 -15.04 -40.69 -0.33
N GLN A 69 -13.92 -40.03 -0.65
CA GLN A 69 -13.03 -40.37 -1.76
C GLN A 69 -13.75 -40.49 -3.12
N VAL A 70 -14.67 -39.58 -3.42
CA VAL A 70 -15.41 -39.57 -4.71
C VAL A 70 -14.69 -38.67 -5.71
N PRO A 71 -14.58 -39.05 -7.00
CA PRO A 71 -14.07 -38.17 -8.04
C PRO A 71 -14.88 -36.87 -8.12
N VAL A 72 -14.18 -35.73 -8.22
CA VAL A 72 -14.81 -34.39 -8.22
C VAL A 72 -15.84 -34.23 -9.33
N GLU A 73 -15.59 -34.77 -10.53
CA GLU A 73 -16.52 -34.69 -11.66
C GLU A 73 -17.86 -35.37 -11.36
N GLN A 74 -17.84 -36.52 -10.68
CA GLN A 74 -19.05 -37.26 -10.33
C GLN A 74 -19.85 -36.52 -9.26
N LEU A 75 -19.15 -35.98 -8.25
CA LEU A 75 -19.75 -35.18 -7.19
C LEU A 75 -20.43 -33.92 -7.75
N LEU A 76 -19.73 -33.16 -8.60
CA LEU A 76 -20.27 -31.94 -9.20
C LEU A 76 -21.48 -32.24 -10.08
N ASN A 77 -21.44 -33.31 -10.88
CA ASN A 77 -22.59 -33.74 -11.68
C ASN A 77 -23.80 -34.14 -10.80
N ALA A 78 -23.57 -34.80 -9.67
CA ALA A 78 -24.64 -35.16 -8.74
C ALA A 78 -25.28 -33.91 -8.11
N ILE A 79 -24.45 -32.95 -7.67
CA ILE A 79 -24.91 -31.67 -7.10
C ILE A 79 -25.68 -30.85 -8.14
N ALA A 80 -25.18 -30.76 -9.37
CA ALA A 80 -25.85 -30.02 -10.45
C ALA A 80 -27.23 -30.62 -10.78
N ARG A 81 -27.34 -31.95 -10.79
CA ARG A 81 -28.63 -32.65 -11.00
C ARG A 81 -29.63 -32.36 -9.89
N ASP A 82 -29.19 -32.37 -8.63
CA ASP A 82 -30.05 -32.09 -7.47
C ASP A 82 -30.49 -30.61 -7.43
N ALA A 83 -29.57 -29.69 -7.74
CA ALA A 83 -29.83 -28.25 -7.82
C ALA A 83 -30.55 -27.81 -9.11
N ARG A 84 -30.75 -28.71 -10.09
CA ARG A 84 -31.32 -28.43 -11.42
C ARG A 84 -30.56 -27.33 -12.18
N LEU A 85 -29.22 -27.39 -12.14
CA LEU A 85 -28.32 -26.49 -12.84
C LEU A 85 -27.72 -27.16 -14.09
N ASP A 86 -27.49 -26.37 -15.11
CA ASP A 86 -26.74 -26.77 -16.30
C ASP A 86 -25.25 -26.61 -15.98
N ILE A 87 -24.46 -27.68 -16.11
CA ILE A 87 -23.05 -27.68 -15.70
C ILE A 87 -22.10 -27.91 -16.87
N ASP A 88 -21.08 -27.06 -16.97
CA ASP A 88 -19.98 -27.18 -17.93
C ASP A 88 -18.67 -27.44 -17.18
N ILE A 89 -18.09 -28.64 -17.35
CA ILE A 89 -16.86 -29.05 -16.67
C ILE A 89 -15.72 -29.04 -17.67
N HIS A 90 -14.67 -28.26 -17.37
CA HIS A 90 -13.43 -28.30 -18.14
C HIS A 90 -12.69 -29.64 -17.94
N PRO A 91 -12.20 -30.33 -18.99
CA PRO A 91 -11.58 -31.67 -18.89
C PRO A 91 -10.27 -31.72 -18.11
N GLY A 92 -9.70 -30.55 -17.78
CA GLY A 92 -8.51 -30.42 -16.93
C GLY A 92 -8.77 -30.55 -15.43
N ILE A 93 -10.00 -30.84 -15.00
CA ILE A 93 -10.37 -30.98 -13.59
C ILE A 93 -10.23 -32.44 -13.19
N SER A 94 -9.32 -32.72 -12.24
CA SER A 94 -9.13 -34.07 -11.71
C SER A 94 -8.84 -33.99 -10.21
N GLY A 95 -9.41 -34.91 -9.44
CA GLY A 95 -9.17 -34.98 -8.00
C GLY A 95 -10.21 -35.82 -7.29
N VAL A 96 -9.87 -36.23 -6.07
CA VAL A 96 -10.78 -36.93 -5.15
C VAL A 96 -11.21 -36.00 -4.04
N VAL A 97 -12.48 -36.02 -3.72
CA VAL A 97 -13.11 -35.16 -2.71
C VAL A 97 -13.68 -36.03 -1.60
N THR A 98 -13.50 -35.55 -0.37
CA THR A 98 -14.15 -36.12 0.81
C THR A 98 -14.85 -34.96 1.49
N LEU A 99 -16.19 -35.00 1.49
CA LEU A 99 -17.01 -33.90 1.94
C LEU A 99 -18.14 -34.45 2.79
N ASN A 100 -18.24 -33.96 4.02
CA ASN A 100 -19.43 -34.07 4.83
C ASN A 100 -20.03 -32.66 5.00
N ALA A 101 -21.25 -32.49 4.55
CA ALA A 101 -22.02 -31.27 4.63
C ALA A 101 -23.47 -31.60 4.95
N PHE A 102 -23.99 -30.96 5.98
CA PHE A 102 -25.38 -31.06 6.38
C PHE A 102 -25.95 -29.66 6.38
N ASP A 103 -27.10 -29.50 5.74
CA ASP A 103 -27.81 -28.25 5.63
C ASP A 103 -26.90 -27.06 5.27
N GLN A 104 -26.17 -27.17 4.14
CA GLN A 104 -25.37 -26.06 3.60
C GLN A 104 -25.94 -25.49 2.29
N PRO A 105 -25.86 -24.16 2.09
CA PRO A 105 -26.23 -23.55 0.83
C PRO A 105 -25.24 -23.92 -0.28
N LEU A 106 -25.74 -24.01 -1.51
CA LEU A 106 -24.94 -24.45 -2.66
C LEU A 106 -23.62 -23.68 -2.87
N PRO A 107 -23.58 -22.33 -2.81
CA PRO A 107 -22.33 -21.59 -3.01
C PRO A 107 -21.26 -21.94 -1.96
N GLN A 108 -21.67 -22.26 -0.73
CA GLN A 108 -20.76 -22.67 0.33
C GLN A 108 -20.19 -24.07 0.06
N LEU A 109 -21.02 -25.00 -0.43
CA LEU A 109 -20.58 -26.33 -0.85
C LEU A 109 -19.55 -26.25 -1.98
N LEU A 110 -19.87 -25.48 -3.02
CA LEU A 110 -18.96 -25.26 -4.17
C LEU A 110 -17.64 -24.64 -3.72
N THR A 111 -17.68 -23.67 -2.80
CA THR A 111 -16.47 -23.06 -2.22
C THR A 111 -15.62 -24.09 -1.45
N ARG A 112 -16.25 -24.99 -0.69
CA ARG A 112 -15.51 -26.05 0.03
C ARG A 112 -14.84 -27.02 -0.94
N ILE A 113 -15.55 -27.44 -1.99
CA ILE A 113 -15.00 -28.32 -3.04
C ILE A 113 -13.86 -27.63 -3.78
N ALA A 114 -14.04 -26.35 -4.14
CA ALA A 114 -13.05 -25.53 -4.82
C ALA A 114 -11.71 -25.46 -4.07
N ARG A 115 -11.77 -25.27 -2.74
CA ARG A 115 -10.57 -25.22 -1.88
C ARG A 115 -9.84 -26.56 -1.75
N GLN A 116 -10.52 -27.69 -1.97
CA GLN A 116 -9.91 -29.02 -1.91
C GLN A 116 -9.26 -29.43 -3.23
N THR A 117 -9.79 -28.96 -4.37
CA THR A 117 -9.40 -29.44 -5.72
C THR A 117 -8.82 -28.36 -6.64
N ASP A 118 -8.48 -27.19 -6.09
CA ASP A 118 -7.89 -26.05 -6.82
C ASP A 118 -8.67 -25.75 -8.13
N LEU A 119 -9.99 -25.55 -8.03
CA LEU A 119 -10.87 -25.18 -9.13
C LEU A 119 -11.57 -23.84 -8.89
N ARG A 120 -11.97 -23.19 -9.99
CA ARG A 120 -12.78 -21.98 -10.02
C ARG A 120 -14.16 -22.31 -10.58
N PHE A 121 -15.19 -21.71 -10.01
CA PHE A 121 -16.55 -21.82 -10.52
C PHE A 121 -17.13 -20.43 -10.79
N GLU A 122 -18.00 -20.36 -11.79
CA GLU A 122 -18.80 -19.18 -12.13
C GLU A 122 -20.26 -19.61 -12.23
N LEU A 123 -21.13 -18.89 -11.53
CA LEU A 123 -22.57 -19.18 -11.50
C LEU A 123 -23.30 -18.02 -12.17
N ASP A 124 -23.80 -18.25 -13.38
CA ASP A 124 -24.64 -17.31 -14.11
C ASP A 124 -26.06 -17.84 -14.21
N GLY A 125 -26.90 -17.44 -13.25
CA GLY A 125 -28.28 -17.91 -13.14
C GLY A 125 -28.38 -19.42 -12.92
N LYS A 126 -28.61 -20.17 -14.01
CA LYS A 126 -28.71 -21.65 -14.00
C LYS A 126 -27.48 -22.35 -14.57
N HIS A 127 -26.54 -21.61 -15.16
CA HIS A 127 -25.32 -22.15 -15.72
C HIS A 127 -24.19 -22.14 -14.68
N LEU A 128 -23.59 -23.30 -14.45
CA LEU A 128 -22.43 -23.49 -13.59
C LEU A 128 -21.23 -23.88 -14.46
N ALA A 129 -20.34 -22.92 -14.68
CA ALA A 129 -19.07 -23.18 -15.37
C ALA A 129 -17.99 -23.52 -14.35
N VAL A 130 -17.29 -24.64 -14.55
CA VAL A 130 -16.20 -25.10 -13.68
C VAL A 130 -14.91 -25.20 -14.46
N MET A 131 -13.89 -24.50 -13.98
CA MET A 131 -12.57 -24.38 -14.63
C MET A 131 -11.47 -24.72 -13.62
N PRO A 132 -10.35 -25.31 -14.03
CA PRO A 132 -9.21 -25.49 -13.13
C PRO A 132 -8.62 -24.12 -12.76
N ASP A 133 -8.14 -23.95 -11.52
CA ASP A 133 -7.49 -22.72 -11.07
C ASP A 133 -6.02 -22.71 -11.55
N THR A 134 -5.84 -22.72 -12.87
CA THR A 134 -4.51 -22.68 -13.49
C THR A 134 -4.09 -21.24 -13.81
N PRO A 135 -2.82 -20.90 -13.57
CA PRO A 135 -2.26 -19.61 -13.96
C PRO A 135 -2.28 -19.49 -15.49
N PHE A 136 -2.67 -18.31 -16.00
CA PHE A 136 -2.67 -18.01 -17.42
C PHE A 136 -1.81 -16.78 -17.71
N LEU A 137 -1.20 -16.75 -18.90
CA LEU A 137 -0.43 -15.60 -19.35
C LEU A 137 -1.39 -14.50 -19.83
N ARG A 138 -1.25 -13.29 -19.28
CA ARG A 138 -1.98 -12.11 -19.74
C ARG A 138 -1.00 -11.01 -20.15
N SER A 139 -1.23 -10.44 -21.33
CA SER A 139 -0.49 -9.27 -21.81
C SER A 139 -1.18 -8.01 -21.32
N TYR A 140 -0.45 -7.21 -20.53
CA TYR A 140 -0.89 -5.90 -20.07
C TYR A 140 -0.06 -4.82 -20.75
N ARG A 141 -0.70 -3.71 -21.13
CA ARG A 141 0.01 -2.52 -21.60
C ARG A 141 0.41 -1.69 -20.39
N VAL A 142 1.67 -1.32 -20.31
CA VAL A 142 2.19 -0.42 -19.27
C VAL A 142 2.47 0.92 -19.92
N ASP A 143 1.58 1.87 -19.67
CA ASP A 143 1.70 3.23 -20.20
C ASP A 143 2.65 4.02 -19.30
N TYR A 144 3.96 3.84 -19.52
CA TYR A 144 4.99 4.59 -18.82
C TYR A 144 5.99 5.17 -19.80
N VAL A 145 6.64 6.27 -19.40
CA VAL A 145 7.65 6.92 -20.23
C VAL A 145 8.88 6.01 -20.31
N ASN A 146 9.40 5.82 -21.51
CA ASN A 146 10.69 5.15 -21.70
C ASN A 146 11.83 6.09 -21.33
N LEU A 147 12.06 6.27 -20.01
CA LEU A 147 13.12 7.11 -19.48
C LEU A 147 13.85 6.39 -18.34
N SER A 148 15.17 6.38 -18.42
CA SER A 148 16.06 6.09 -17.31
C SER A 148 16.78 7.37 -16.91
N ARG A 149 16.56 7.87 -15.69
CA ARG A 149 17.23 9.08 -15.19
C ARG A 149 18.30 8.68 -14.19
N ASN A 150 19.53 9.14 -14.38
CA ASN A 150 20.59 9.03 -13.39
C ASN A 150 21.12 10.45 -13.10
N MET A 151 21.09 10.86 -11.84
CA MET A 151 21.57 12.15 -11.35
C MET A 151 22.67 11.90 -10.34
N SER A 152 23.86 12.37 -10.65
CA SER A 152 25.00 12.40 -9.75
C SER A 152 25.38 13.85 -9.49
N GLY A 153 25.38 14.27 -8.23
CA GLY A 153 25.91 15.55 -7.78
C GLY A 153 27.06 15.33 -6.82
N ALA A 154 28.15 16.07 -6.97
CA ALA A 154 29.25 16.08 -6.01
C ALA A 154 29.46 17.52 -5.53
N VAL A 155 29.38 17.75 -4.23
CA VAL A 155 29.73 19.03 -3.61
C VAL A 155 30.99 18.78 -2.78
N ALA A 156 32.10 19.40 -3.18
CA ALA A 156 33.38 19.32 -2.47
C ALA A 156 33.74 20.69 -1.90
N THR A 157 33.95 20.76 -0.59
CA THR A 157 34.42 21.97 0.11
C THR A 157 35.79 21.68 0.71
N SER A 158 36.81 22.42 0.30
CA SER A 158 38.17 22.34 0.86
C SER A 158 38.43 23.56 1.74
N THR A 159 38.73 23.34 3.02
CA THR A 159 39.12 24.40 3.96
C THR A 159 40.58 24.19 4.35
N GLN A 160 41.41 25.20 4.11
CA GLN A 160 42.81 25.21 4.52
C GLN A 160 43.00 26.18 5.68
N ILE A 161 43.46 25.68 6.83
CA ILE A 161 43.82 26.51 7.98
C ILE A 161 45.33 26.71 7.94
N ALA A 162 45.77 27.93 7.63
CA ALA A 162 47.15 28.35 7.82
C ALA A 162 47.33 28.77 9.28
N THR A 163 48.01 27.95 10.08
CA THR A 163 48.40 28.33 11.45
C THR A 163 49.61 29.26 11.37
N SER A 164 49.39 30.57 11.31
CA SER A 164 50.44 31.56 11.56
C SER A 164 50.71 31.66 13.06
N SER A 165 51.46 30.68 13.60
CA SER A 165 52.05 30.85 14.92
C SER A 165 53.07 31.98 14.83
N SER A 166 52.75 33.13 15.41
CA SER A 166 53.71 34.22 15.66
C SER A 166 54.72 33.73 16.71
N GLY A 167 55.70 32.97 16.26
CA GLY A 167 56.88 32.56 17.02
C GLY A 167 58.07 33.39 16.58
N ILE A 168 58.84 33.90 17.53
CA ILE A 168 59.87 34.94 17.38
C ILE A 168 61.12 34.48 16.59
N ASP A 169 61.13 33.29 16.00
CA ASP A 169 62.26 32.77 15.21
C ASP A 169 61.83 32.35 13.81
N GLY A 170 62.38 33.04 12.81
CA GLY A 170 62.02 32.98 11.39
C GLY A 170 62.37 31.67 10.67
N ARG A 171 61.72 30.56 11.06
CA ARG A 171 61.65 29.33 10.25
C ARG A 171 60.23 29.17 9.68
N PRO A 172 60.07 28.98 8.36
CA PRO A 172 58.75 28.80 7.76
C PRO A 172 58.18 27.44 8.19
N SER A 173 57.18 27.46 9.08
CA SER A 173 56.41 26.26 9.41
C SER A 173 55.38 26.02 8.31
N ALA A 174 55.73 25.15 7.35
CA ALA A 174 54.84 24.70 6.28
C ALA A 174 53.97 23.54 6.78
N GLY A 175 52.98 23.84 7.62
CA GLY A 175 52.05 22.85 8.16
C GLY A 175 50.61 23.37 8.12
N GLY A 176 50.05 23.53 6.91
CA GLY A 176 48.64 23.88 6.75
C GLY A 176 47.76 22.64 6.87
N ASN A 177 46.80 22.64 7.79
CA ASN A 177 45.80 21.58 7.89
C ASN A 177 44.76 21.78 6.76
N THR A 178 44.60 20.79 5.89
CA THR A 178 43.62 20.79 4.79
C THR A 178 42.52 19.77 5.08
N SER A 179 41.29 20.26 5.20
CA SER A 179 40.10 19.43 5.37
C SER A 179 39.29 19.46 4.10
N VAL A 180 39.09 18.30 3.48
CA VAL A 180 38.21 18.13 2.31
C VAL A 180 36.94 17.42 2.76
N THR A 181 35.79 18.06 2.57
CA THR A 181 34.47 17.45 2.78
C THR A 181 33.82 17.25 1.41
N GLN A 182 33.57 16.00 1.04
CA GLN A 182 32.91 15.63 -0.21
C GLN A 182 31.54 15.01 0.08
N ILE A 183 30.50 15.57 -0.52
CA ILE A 183 29.13 15.05 -0.47
C ILE A 183 28.79 14.56 -1.86
N GLU A 184 28.60 13.25 -2.00
CA GLU A 184 28.12 12.63 -3.23
C GLU A 184 26.63 12.30 -3.09
N THR A 185 25.82 12.85 -3.99
CA THR A 185 24.40 12.57 -4.11
C THR A 185 24.18 11.77 -5.38
N GLN A 186 23.69 10.55 -5.26
CA GLN A 186 23.27 9.73 -6.39
C GLN A 186 21.76 9.50 -6.33
N SER A 187 21.06 9.74 -7.44
CA SER A 187 19.62 9.49 -7.59
C SER A 187 19.37 8.87 -8.95
N ALA A 188 18.93 7.61 -8.96
CA ALA A 188 18.63 6.87 -10.18
C ALA A 188 17.16 6.44 -10.21
N ASN A 189 16.46 6.73 -11.31
CA ASN A 189 15.15 6.18 -11.64
C ASN A 189 15.31 5.27 -12.86
N ARG A 190 15.17 3.95 -12.62
CA ARG A 190 15.26 2.89 -13.62
C ARG A 190 14.03 2.00 -13.57
N PHE A 191 12.88 2.60 -13.88
CA PHE A 191 11.59 1.95 -13.76
C PHE A 191 11.53 0.58 -14.48
N TRP A 192 11.94 0.53 -15.75
CA TRP A 192 11.82 -0.68 -16.58
C TRP A 192 12.70 -1.84 -16.09
N GLU A 193 13.93 -1.56 -15.63
CA GLU A 193 14.82 -2.57 -15.02
C GLU A 193 14.21 -3.14 -13.74
N SER A 194 13.67 -2.27 -12.87
CA SER A 194 13.00 -2.68 -11.63
C SER A 194 11.75 -3.52 -11.92
N LEU A 195 10.93 -3.10 -12.90
CA LEU A 195 9.72 -3.82 -13.29
C LEU A 195 10.06 -5.23 -13.81
N GLU A 196 11.04 -5.36 -14.71
CA GLU A 196 11.48 -6.65 -15.24
C GLU A 196 11.99 -7.57 -14.11
N ALA A 197 12.85 -7.04 -13.23
CA ALA A 197 13.41 -7.80 -12.12
C ALA A 197 12.32 -8.30 -11.16
N ASN A 198 11.35 -7.46 -10.82
CA ASN A 198 10.23 -7.81 -9.95
C ASN A 198 9.33 -8.87 -10.58
N ILE A 199 8.97 -8.71 -11.85
CA ILE A 199 8.16 -9.70 -12.58
C ILE A 199 8.90 -11.04 -12.61
N ARG A 200 10.19 -11.06 -12.95
CA ARG A 200 10.99 -12.29 -12.95
C ARG A 200 11.07 -12.95 -11.57
N ALA A 201 11.19 -12.15 -10.50
CA ALA A 201 11.20 -12.66 -9.13
C ALA A 201 9.85 -13.30 -8.76
N MET A 202 8.73 -12.65 -9.09
CA MET A 202 7.38 -13.19 -8.83
C MET A 202 7.13 -14.50 -9.61
N LEU A 203 7.53 -14.58 -10.88
CA LEU A 203 7.36 -15.82 -11.66
C LEU A 203 8.19 -16.98 -11.10
N LYS A 204 9.45 -16.73 -10.70
CA LYS A 204 10.31 -17.79 -10.13
C LYS A 204 9.77 -18.35 -8.82
N GLU A 205 9.23 -17.50 -7.95
CA GLU A 205 8.64 -17.96 -6.69
C GLU A 205 7.39 -18.80 -6.93
N HIS A 206 6.57 -18.40 -7.91
CA HIS A 206 5.39 -19.15 -8.29
C HIS A 206 5.72 -20.52 -8.91
N GLU A 207 6.73 -20.62 -9.77
CA GLU A 207 7.19 -21.91 -10.31
C GLU A 207 7.66 -22.86 -9.19
N ARG A 208 8.42 -22.34 -8.22
CA ARG A 208 8.84 -23.10 -7.03
C ARG A 208 7.64 -23.61 -6.23
N PHE A 209 6.61 -22.78 -6.09
CA PHE A 209 5.39 -23.15 -5.38
C PHE A 209 4.65 -24.30 -6.05
N ILE A 210 4.45 -24.24 -7.38
CA ILE A 210 3.82 -25.34 -8.13
C ILE A 210 4.65 -26.62 -8.03
N SER A 211 5.97 -26.52 -8.16
CA SER A 211 6.85 -27.69 -8.06
C SER A 211 6.75 -28.40 -6.70
N ARG A 212 6.56 -27.66 -5.60
CA ARG A 212 6.44 -28.25 -4.25
C ARG A 212 5.11 -28.96 -4.01
N ARG A 213 4.00 -28.50 -4.61
CA ARG A 213 2.69 -29.15 -4.46
C ARG A 213 2.58 -30.50 -5.18
N ARG A 214 3.47 -30.79 -6.13
CA ARG A 214 3.47 -32.04 -6.91
C ARG A 214 4.34 -33.16 -6.31
N CYS A 215 4.95 -32.95 -5.14
CA CYS A 215 5.76 -33.95 -4.43
C CYS A 215 5.02 -34.51 -3.22
#